data_AF-A0A1S8RZV1-F1
#
_entry.id   AF-A0A1S8RZV1-F1
#
_cell.length_a   1.000
_cell.length_b   1.000
_cell.length_c   1.000
_cell.angle_alpha   90.00
_cell.angle_beta   90.00
_cell.angle_gamma   90.00
#
_symmetry.space_group_name_H-M   'P 1'
#
loop_
_entity.id
_entity.type
_entity.pdbx_description
1 polymer ?
#
loop_
_entity_poly.entity_id
_entity_poly.type
_entity_poly.pdbx_seq_one_letter_code
_entity_poly.pdbx_strand_id
1 'polypeptide(L)'
;MKEFIRDATIDDFKRGYIWDSKKAEFLCLICGKYTGKNSSDISTHTAEHGSPMDRILMLDKKYTGLTEIQKELLEMVSNKYSNKEIGIKLGCAESTVRNMRFALRERARQARAFLAAIELADDGNSKMANPKLRNFPAKEEKRKALLPRFANLFEPNKEYTEAEVKRIIKLIYEDDAIIRRYLVDYGYLGRNDDGSKYYKKCEEVIMDKMSKKEIINNYKQQEIEMGIIQIYNTVNGYSFVDICTNLYKPFESIKFQLNLGRTKSKKLKEDWAAYGESAFEFKVVEKLESNEGATDKEKVEDLKELLSLWIENQGDNLKLYK
;
A
#
# COMPACT_ATOMS: atom_id res chain seq x y z
N MET A 1 13.59 -36.23 10.13
CA MET A 1 13.82 -35.27 9.02
C MET A 1 12.53 -34.92 8.27
N LYS A 2 11.78 -35.89 7.70
CA LYS A 2 10.58 -35.61 6.88
C LYS A 2 9.46 -34.84 7.62
N GLU A 3 9.16 -35.19 8.86
CA GLU A 3 8.13 -34.47 9.66
C GLU A 3 8.62 -33.08 10.06
N PHE A 4 9.85 -32.99 10.58
CA PHE A 4 10.43 -31.71 11.00
C PHE A 4 10.62 -30.69 9.87
N ILE A 5 10.83 -31.12 8.61
CA ILE A 5 10.87 -30.21 7.45
C ILE A 5 9.47 -29.70 7.09
N ARG A 6 8.41 -30.49 7.35
CA ARG A 6 7.03 -30.08 7.05
C ARG A 6 6.55 -28.97 7.98
N ASP A 7 6.96 -29.04 9.25
CA ASP A 7 6.55 -28.07 10.27
C ASP A 7 7.53 -26.89 10.43
N ALA A 8 8.60 -26.87 9.63
CA ALA A 8 9.64 -25.83 9.70
C ALA A 8 9.12 -24.48 9.19
N THR A 9 9.35 -23.43 9.96
CA THR A 9 9.04 -22.05 9.56
C THR A 9 10.12 -21.48 8.64
N ILE A 10 9.84 -20.34 8.01
CA ILE A 10 10.82 -19.61 7.17
C ILE A 10 12.10 -19.31 7.96
N ASP A 11 11.98 -18.97 9.25
CA ASP A 11 13.14 -18.64 10.06
C ASP A 11 13.94 -19.88 10.48
N ASP A 12 13.29 -21.05 10.59
CA ASP A 12 13.98 -22.34 10.80
C ASP A 12 14.82 -22.71 9.58
N PHE A 13 14.31 -22.50 8.36
CA PHE A 13 15.09 -22.70 7.13
C PHE A 13 16.29 -21.77 7.04
N LYS A 14 16.15 -20.49 7.42
CA LYS A 14 17.27 -19.53 7.42
C LYS A 14 18.36 -19.90 8.43
N ARG A 15 17.97 -20.40 9.61
CA ARG A 15 18.92 -20.82 10.65
C ARG A 15 19.55 -22.17 10.30
N GLY A 16 18.81 -23.06 9.64
CA GLY A 16 19.27 -24.37 9.18
C GLY A 16 19.13 -25.49 10.21
N TYR A 17 18.41 -25.27 11.30
CA TYR A 17 18.20 -26.25 12.37
C TYR A 17 16.86 -26.07 13.07
N ILE A 18 16.41 -27.13 13.73
CA ILE A 18 15.20 -27.15 14.56
C ILE A 18 15.48 -27.84 15.88
N TRP A 19 14.80 -27.45 16.95
CA TRP A 19 14.88 -28.13 18.24
C TRP A 19 13.89 -29.31 18.28
N ASP A 20 14.38 -30.52 18.51
CA ASP A 20 13.53 -31.71 18.68
C ASP A 20 13.17 -31.87 20.16
N SER A 21 11.92 -31.60 20.51
CA SER A 21 11.42 -31.71 21.88
C SER A 21 11.41 -33.15 22.42
N LYS A 22 11.37 -34.17 21.55
CA LYS A 22 11.35 -35.58 21.97
C LYS A 22 12.73 -36.08 22.39
N LYS A 23 13.78 -35.61 21.72
CA LYS A 23 15.17 -35.99 22.01
C LYS A 23 15.93 -34.96 22.84
N ALA A 24 15.37 -33.75 22.99
CA ALA A 24 16.03 -32.61 23.61
C ALA A 24 17.40 -32.32 22.97
N GLU A 25 17.45 -32.33 21.64
CA GLU A 25 18.66 -32.06 20.86
C GLU A 25 18.32 -31.20 19.64
N PHE A 26 19.31 -30.44 19.15
CA PHE A 26 19.18 -29.71 17.90
C PHE A 26 19.34 -30.66 16.70
N LEU A 27 18.43 -30.57 15.74
CA LEU A 27 18.48 -31.30 14.47
C LEU A 27 18.88 -30.34 13.34
N CYS A 28 19.95 -30.66 12.63
CA CYS A 28 20.30 -29.95 11.39
C CYS A 28 19.31 -30.32 10.27
N LEU A 29 18.70 -29.33 9.64
CA LEU A 29 17.72 -29.53 8.56
C LEU A 29 18.37 -29.91 7.22
N ILE A 30 19.69 -29.75 7.10
CA ILE A 30 20.45 -29.97 5.86
C ILE A 30 20.94 -31.41 5.78
N CYS A 31 21.65 -31.87 6.82
CA CYS A 31 22.24 -33.22 6.85
C CYS A 31 21.48 -34.21 7.73
N GLY A 32 20.55 -33.74 8.58
CA GLY A 32 19.76 -34.59 9.48
C GLY A 32 20.49 -35.10 10.70
N LYS A 33 21.70 -34.62 10.96
CA LYS A 33 22.45 -34.97 12.18
C LYS A 33 21.90 -34.20 13.37
N TYR A 34 21.85 -34.88 14.51
CA TYR A 34 21.59 -34.25 15.81
C TYR A 34 22.89 -33.73 16.39
N THR A 35 22.88 -32.49 16.88
CA THR A 35 24.04 -31.81 17.44
C THR A 35 23.74 -31.41 18.88
N GLY A 36 23.71 -32.40 19.78
CA GLY A 36 23.65 -32.19 21.23
C GLY A 36 22.63 -31.17 21.74
N LYS A 37 22.85 -30.70 22.97
CA LYS A 37 21.95 -29.77 23.68
C LYS A 37 22.34 -28.30 23.54
N ASN A 38 23.57 -28.02 23.12
CA ASN A 38 24.10 -26.65 23.14
C ASN A 38 23.84 -25.93 21.81
N SER A 39 23.43 -24.67 21.91
CA SER A 39 23.25 -23.79 20.75
C SER A 39 24.58 -23.48 20.04
N SER A 40 25.71 -23.58 20.73
CA SER A 40 27.05 -23.42 20.15
C SER A 40 27.35 -24.50 19.13
N ASP A 41 26.99 -25.75 19.45
CA ASP A 41 27.43 -26.94 18.71
C ASP A 41 26.65 -27.08 17.40
N ILE A 42 25.38 -26.68 17.40
CA ILE A 42 24.60 -26.58 16.15
C ILE A 42 25.07 -25.38 15.31
N SER A 43 25.48 -24.28 15.93
CA SER A 43 25.95 -23.10 15.19
C SER A 43 27.28 -23.37 14.50
N THR A 44 28.19 -24.10 15.13
CA THR A 44 29.47 -24.52 14.51
C THR A 44 29.22 -25.53 13.40
N HIS A 45 28.38 -26.54 13.64
CA HIS A 45 28.04 -27.52 12.61
C HIS A 45 27.34 -26.89 11.39
N THR A 46 26.40 -25.96 11.62
CA THR A 46 25.71 -25.28 10.50
C THR A 46 26.64 -24.38 9.70
N ALA A 47 27.73 -23.89 10.29
CA ALA A 47 28.76 -23.17 9.57
C ALA A 47 29.54 -24.06 8.57
N GLU A 48 29.64 -25.37 8.81
CA GLU A 48 30.26 -26.33 7.88
C GLU A 48 29.48 -26.43 6.55
N HIS A 49 28.17 -26.14 6.58
CA HIS A 49 27.30 -26.15 5.40
C HIS A 49 27.26 -24.81 4.65
N GLY A 50 28.17 -23.89 4.95
CA GLY A 50 28.28 -22.61 4.26
C GLY A 50 27.27 -21.56 4.73
N SER A 51 26.97 -20.60 3.85
CA SER A 51 26.06 -19.49 4.14
C SER A 51 24.61 -19.97 4.24
N PRO A 52 23.70 -19.24 4.92
CA PRO A 52 22.28 -19.56 4.97
C PRO A 52 21.64 -19.81 3.59
N MET A 53 22.15 -19.15 2.55
CA MET A 53 21.70 -19.35 1.17
C MET A 53 22.14 -20.72 0.64
N ASP A 54 23.42 -21.05 0.79
CA ASP A 54 24.01 -22.30 0.31
C ASP A 54 23.32 -23.50 0.97
N ARG A 55 23.03 -23.39 2.27
CA ARG A 55 22.28 -24.38 3.04
C ARG A 55 20.93 -24.72 2.42
N ILE A 56 20.19 -23.71 1.96
CA ILE A 56 18.87 -23.90 1.33
C ILE A 56 19.03 -24.48 -0.08
N LEU A 57 20.04 -24.05 -0.84
CA LEU A 57 20.29 -24.56 -2.19
C LEU A 57 20.81 -26.01 -2.21
N MET A 58 21.49 -26.44 -1.15
CA MET A 58 21.93 -27.82 -0.93
C MET A 58 20.77 -28.79 -0.69
N LEU A 59 19.59 -28.31 -0.32
CA LEU A 59 18.41 -29.17 -0.14
C LEU A 59 17.97 -29.80 -1.48
N ASP A 60 17.44 -31.02 -1.38
CA ASP A 60 16.92 -31.73 -2.54
C ASP A 60 15.80 -30.96 -3.24
N LYS A 61 15.69 -31.16 -4.56
CA LYS A 61 14.60 -30.63 -5.39
C LYS A 61 13.20 -31.00 -4.84
N LYS A 62 13.09 -32.10 -4.10
CA LYS A 62 11.84 -32.52 -3.43
C LYS A 62 11.34 -31.51 -2.38
N TYR A 63 12.25 -30.76 -1.76
CA TYR A 63 11.92 -29.78 -0.72
C TYR A 63 11.89 -28.36 -1.27
N THR A 64 12.83 -27.99 -2.14
CA THR A 64 12.93 -26.62 -2.67
C THR A 64 12.09 -26.40 -3.93
N GLY A 65 11.80 -27.47 -4.68
CA GLY A 65 11.15 -27.38 -5.99
C GLY A 65 11.96 -26.61 -7.04
N LEU A 66 13.25 -26.37 -6.80
CA LEU A 66 14.16 -25.65 -7.69
C LEU A 66 14.86 -26.62 -8.65
N THR A 67 15.01 -26.20 -9.91
CA THR A 67 15.89 -26.88 -10.88
C THR A 67 17.35 -26.46 -10.65
N GLU A 68 18.33 -27.25 -11.09
CA GLU A 68 19.76 -26.91 -10.94
C GLU A 68 20.10 -25.52 -11.50
N ILE A 69 19.62 -25.17 -12.70
CA ILE A 69 19.81 -23.83 -13.29
C ILE A 69 19.22 -22.71 -12.40
N GLN A 70 18.11 -22.98 -11.70
CA GLN A 70 17.50 -22.01 -10.78
C GLN A 70 18.32 -21.87 -9.50
N LYS A 71 18.97 -22.94 -9.04
CA LYS A 71 19.89 -22.89 -7.89
C LYS A 71 21.11 -22.04 -8.22
N GLU A 72 21.76 -22.32 -9.36
CA GLU A 72 22.90 -21.54 -9.86
C GLU A 72 22.53 -20.06 -10.05
N LEU A 73 21.36 -19.78 -10.63
CA LEU A 73 20.85 -18.42 -10.77
C LEU A 73 20.76 -17.72 -9.40
N LEU A 74 20.12 -18.36 -8.42
CA LEU A 74 19.92 -17.81 -7.09
C LEU A 74 21.23 -17.59 -6.33
N GLU A 75 22.20 -18.48 -6.48
CA GLU A 75 23.55 -18.33 -5.94
C GLU A 75 24.24 -17.09 -6.53
N MET A 76 24.21 -16.92 -7.86
CA MET A 76 24.76 -15.73 -8.50
C MET A 76 24.01 -14.45 -8.12
N VAL A 77 22.69 -14.51 -7.91
CA VAL A 77 21.93 -13.36 -7.39
C VAL A 77 22.38 -13.00 -5.98
N SER A 78 22.63 -13.99 -5.12
CA SER A 78 23.15 -13.79 -3.76
C SER A 78 24.52 -13.11 -3.77
N ASN A 79 25.38 -13.54 -4.69
CA ASN A 79 26.71 -12.96 -4.93
C ASN A 79 26.68 -11.63 -5.71
N LYS A 80 25.49 -11.02 -5.89
CA LYS A 80 25.28 -9.70 -6.52
C LYS A 80 25.74 -9.57 -7.99
N TYR A 81 25.81 -10.68 -8.73
CA TYR A 81 26.11 -10.61 -10.17
C TYR A 81 25.01 -9.86 -10.95
N SER A 82 25.44 -9.11 -11.97
CA SER A 82 24.57 -8.41 -12.90
C SER A 82 23.86 -9.38 -13.86
N ASN A 83 22.77 -8.93 -14.50
CA ASN A 83 22.05 -9.78 -15.46
C ASN A 83 22.93 -10.18 -16.65
N LYS A 84 23.82 -9.29 -17.08
CA LYS A 84 24.76 -9.52 -18.17
C LYS A 84 25.77 -10.62 -17.81
N GLU A 85 26.36 -10.55 -16.62
CA GLU A 85 27.33 -11.55 -16.14
C GLU A 85 26.68 -12.92 -15.94
N ILE A 86 25.46 -12.95 -15.39
CA ILE A 86 24.69 -14.19 -15.22
C ILE A 86 24.36 -14.80 -16.58
N GLY A 87 23.97 -13.98 -17.57
CA GLY A 87 23.69 -14.44 -18.92
C GLY A 87 24.91 -15.13 -19.54
N ILE A 88 26.09 -14.51 -19.41
CA ILE A 88 27.35 -15.06 -19.90
C ILE A 88 27.67 -16.40 -19.20
N LYS A 89 27.55 -16.48 -17.87
CA LYS A 89 27.85 -17.70 -17.10
C LYS A 89 26.90 -18.86 -17.40
N LEU A 90 25.60 -18.58 -17.57
CA LEU A 90 24.59 -19.59 -17.87
C LEU A 90 24.46 -19.89 -19.37
N GLY A 91 25.21 -19.21 -20.23
CA GLY A 91 25.08 -19.33 -21.68
C GLY A 91 23.71 -18.90 -22.22
N CYS A 92 23.06 -17.91 -21.59
CA CYS A 92 21.73 -17.44 -21.97
C CYS A 92 21.68 -15.92 -22.18
N ALA A 93 20.66 -15.45 -22.93
CA ALA A 93 20.46 -14.03 -23.16
C ALA A 93 20.08 -13.29 -21.88
N GLU A 94 20.45 -12.01 -21.77
CA GLU A 94 20.10 -11.17 -20.62
C GLU A 94 18.59 -11.08 -20.38
N SER A 95 17.79 -11.07 -21.46
CA SER A 95 16.33 -11.14 -21.40
C SER A 95 15.83 -12.41 -20.71
N THR A 96 16.46 -13.56 -20.99
CA THR A 96 16.15 -14.85 -20.35
C THR A 96 16.43 -14.78 -18.85
N VAL A 97 17.57 -14.22 -18.42
CA VAL A 97 17.88 -14.03 -17.00
C VAL A 97 16.84 -13.16 -16.30
N ARG A 98 16.42 -12.06 -16.93
CA ARG A 98 15.36 -11.19 -16.39
C ARG A 98 14.05 -11.95 -16.23
N ASN A 99 13.66 -12.74 -17.23
CA ASN A 99 12.45 -13.56 -17.18
C ASN A 99 12.52 -14.62 -16.08
N MET A 100 13.65 -15.30 -15.92
CA MET A 100 13.86 -16.28 -14.86
C MET A 100 13.77 -15.65 -13.46
N ARG A 101 14.39 -14.47 -13.26
CA ARG A 101 14.27 -13.71 -11.99
C ARG A 101 12.82 -13.31 -11.71
N PHE A 102 12.09 -12.85 -12.71
CA PHE A 102 10.69 -12.50 -12.57
C PHE A 102 9.83 -13.72 -12.20
N ALA A 103 10.00 -14.83 -12.91
CA ALA A 103 9.27 -16.08 -12.65
C ALA A 103 9.53 -16.63 -11.23
N LEU A 104 10.78 -16.59 -10.75
CA LEU A 104 11.10 -17.01 -9.38
C LEU A 104 10.44 -16.10 -8.32
N ARG A 105 10.44 -14.78 -8.54
CA ARG A 105 9.73 -13.84 -7.64
C ARG A 105 8.22 -14.03 -7.66
N GLU A 106 7.66 -14.31 -8.82
CA GLU A 106 6.23 -14.59 -8.96
C GLU A 106 5.86 -15.86 -8.21
N ARG A 107 6.62 -16.94 -8.41
CA ARG A 107 6.43 -18.21 -7.69
C ARG A 107 6.54 -18.02 -6.17
N ALA A 108 7.47 -17.19 -5.70
CA ALA A 108 7.57 -16.84 -4.28
C ALA A 108 6.36 -16.04 -3.77
N ARG A 109 5.72 -15.22 -4.61
CA ARG A 109 4.46 -14.54 -4.27
C ARG A 109 3.31 -15.54 -4.18
N GLN A 110 3.19 -16.43 -5.16
CA GLN A 110 2.17 -17.49 -5.20
C GLN A 110 2.32 -18.44 -4.02
N ALA A 111 3.54 -18.88 -3.69
CA ALA A 111 3.81 -19.77 -2.55
C ALA A 111 3.38 -19.15 -1.21
N ARG A 112 3.53 -17.82 -1.03
CA ARG A 112 3.05 -17.14 0.18
C ARG A 112 1.53 -17.13 0.27
N ALA A 113 0.84 -16.86 -0.84
CA ALA A 113 -0.63 -16.90 -0.87
C ALA A 113 -1.14 -18.33 -0.64
N PHE A 114 -0.48 -19.32 -1.23
CA PHE A 114 -0.78 -20.74 -1.06
C PHE A 114 -0.59 -21.19 0.39
N LEU A 115 0.54 -20.86 1.01
CA LEU A 115 0.79 -21.19 2.42
C LEU A 115 -0.30 -20.60 3.32
N ALA A 116 -0.66 -19.33 3.12
CA ALA A 116 -1.73 -18.69 3.88
C ALA A 116 -3.08 -19.39 3.68
N ALA A 117 -3.40 -19.83 2.46
CA ALA A 117 -4.63 -20.55 2.18
C ALA A 117 -4.70 -21.92 2.90
N ILE A 118 -3.57 -22.65 2.95
CA ILE A 118 -3.47 -23.92 3.67
C ILE A 118 -3.62 -23.70 5.18
N GLU A 119 -2.89 -22.74 5.75
CA GLU A 119 -2.97 -22.42 7.17
C GLU A 119 -4.41 -22.04 7.59
N LEU A 120 -5.10 -21.23 6.79
CA LEU A 120 -6.49 -20.85 7.06
C LEU A 120 -7.47 -22.03 6.97
N ALA A 121 -7.21 -22.97 6.05
CA ALA A 121 -8.00 -24.18 5.92
C ALA A 121 -7.81 -25.12 7.13
N ASP A 122 -6.58 -25.23 7.63
CA ASP A 122 -6.24 -26.07 8.79
C ASP A 122 -6.71 -25.45 10.12
N ASP A 123 -6.57 -24.14 10.30
CA ASP A 123 -6.94 -23.40 11.53
C ASP A 123 -8.44 -23.03 11.62
N GLY A 124 -9.27 -23.43 10.65
CA GLY A 124 -10.72 -23.24 10.70
C GLY A 124 -11.17 -21.78 10.78
N ASN A 125 -10.57 -20.87 9.99
CA ASN A 125 -10.87 -19.42 9.94
C ASN A 125 -10.70 -18.64 11.27
N SER A 126 -10.18 -19.24 12.34
CA SER A 126 -10.26 -18.62 13.68
C SER A 126 -9.15 -17.59 14.00
N LYS A 127 -8.09 -17.49 13.18
CA LYS A 127 -7.02 -16.50 13.36
C LYS A 127 -7.15 -15.37 12.33
N MET A 128 -7.96 -14.36 12.61
CA MET A 128 -7.80 -13.08 11.90
C MET A 128 -6.41 -12.53 12.22
N ALA A 129 -5.58 -12.36 11.19
CA ALA A 129 -4.28 -11.73 11.34
C ALA A 129 -4.46 -10.35 11.98
N ASN A 130 -3.72 -10.08 13.06
CA ASN A 130 -3.69 -8.75 13.67
C ASN A 130 -3.50 -7.70 12.56
N PRO A 131 -4.33 -6.64 12.49
CA PRO A 131 -4.28 -5.60 11.46
C PRO A 131 -3.07 -4.66 11.68
N LYS A 132 -1.89 -5.24 11.89
CA LYS A 132 -0.63 -4.52 11.99
C LYS A 132 -0.24 -4.07 10.59
N LEU A 133 -0.13 -2.77 10.42
CA LEU A 133 0.47 -2.16 9.26
C LEU A 133 1.93 -2.66 9.17
N ARG A 134 2.26 -3.44 8.15
CA ARG A 134 3.62 -4.00 8.00
C ARG A 134 4.66 -2.97 7.58
N ASN A 135 4.25 -1.94 6.82
CA ASN A 135 5.15 -0.91 6.31
C ASN A 135 4.45 0.45 6.35
N PHE A 136 5.10 1.46 6.92
CA PHE A 136 4.65 2.84 6.76
C PHE A 136 5.03 3.35 5.36
N PRO A 137 4.09 3.91 4.58
CA PRO A 137 4.37 4.33 3.21
C PRO A 137 5.50 5.35 3.14
N ALA A 138 6.41 5.20 2.16
CA ALA A 138 7.48 6.17 1.94
C ALA A 138 6.97 7.47 1.28
N LYS A 139 5.92 7.38 0.45
CA LYS A 139 5.30 8.51 -0.24
C LYS A 139 4.42 9.32 0.71
N GLU A 140 4.62 10.63 0.73
CA GLU A 140 3.97 11.57 1.65
C GLU A 140 2.44 11.54 1.57
N GLU A 141 1.87 11.42 0.37
CA GLU A 141 0.42 11.32 0.13
C GLU A 141 -0.22 10.13 0.86
N LYS A 142 0.44 8.96 0.80
CA LYS A 142 -0.03 7.75 1.47
C LYS A 142 0.16 7.82 2.99
N ARG A 143 1.14 8.60 3.47
CA ARG A 143 1.29 8.89 4.91
C ARG A 143 0.13 9.75 5.42
N LYS A 144 -0.21 10.83 4.70
CA LYS A 144 -1.32 11.73 5.04
C LYS A 144 -2.68 11.01 5.09
N ALA A 145 -2.88 9.98 4.26
CA ALA A 145 -4.10 9.16 4.33
C ALA A 145 -4.18 8.23 5.58
N LEU A 146 -3.03 7.83 6.14
CA LEU A 146 -2.96 6.94 7.29
C LEU A 146 -2.94 7.67 8.63
N LEU A 147 -2.33 8.85 8.70
CA LEU A 147 -2.19 9.62 9.94
C LEU A 147 -3.52 9.96 10.65
N PRO A 148 -4.62 10.30 9.94
CA PRO A 148 -5.94 10.46 10.56
C PRO A 148 -6.42 9.19 11.29
N ARG A 149 -6.11 8.00 10.74
CA ARG A 149 -6.48 6.73 11.38
C ARG A 149 -5.74 6.53 12.70
N PHE A 150 -4.47 6.94 12.77
CA PHE A 150 -3.72 6.94 14.02
C PHE A 150 -4.21 8.02 14.99
N ALA A 151 -4.55 9.22 14.51
CA ALA A 151 -5.09 10.31 15.32
C ALA A 151 -6.46 9.97 15.95
N ASN A 152 -7.26 9.14 15.29
CA ASN A 152 -8.56 8.67 15.80
C ASN A 152 -8.45 7.67 16.96
N LEU A 153 -7.26 7.11 17.21
CA LEU A 153 -7.02 6.27 18.39
C LEU A 153 -6.85 7.11 19.66
N PHE A 154 -6.62 8.41 19.52
CA PHE A 154 -6.46 9.33 20.64
C PHE A 154 -7.77 10.08 20.86
N GLU A 155 -8.27 10.01 22.08
CA GLU A 155 -9.43 10.78 22.54
C GLU A 155 -9.12 12.28 22.59
N PRO A 156 -10.02 13.15 22.08
CA PRO A 156 -9.91 14.59 22.30
C PRO A 156 -10.07 14.89 23.81
N ASN A 157 -9.32 15.86 24.34
CA ASN A 157 -9.27 16.25 25.75
C ASN A 157 -8.61 15.27 26.73
N LYS A 158 -7.80 14.33 26.24
CA LYS A 158 -6.98 13.45 27.07
C LYS A 158 -5.49 13.69 26.85
N GLU A 159 -4.75 13.82 27.94
CA GLU A 159 -3.29 13.83 27.91
C GLU A 159 -2.77 12.39 27.97
N TYR A 160 -1.82 12.08 27.10
CA TYR A 160 -1.14 10.79 27.03
C TYR A 160 0.33 10.97 27.35
N THR A 161 0.87 10.09 28.17
CA THR A 161 2.32 9.96 28.36
C THR A 161 2.96 9.33 27.13
N GLU A 162 4.28 9.52 26.94
CA GLU A 162 5.01 8.85 25.85
C GLU A 162 4.84 7.32 25.89
N ALA A 163 4.79 6.73 27.09
CA ALA A 163 4.58 5.29 27.27
C ALA A 163 3.19 4.82 26.82
N GLU A 164 2.17 5.65 26.97
CA GLU A 164 0.81 5.36 26.49
C GLU A 164 0.70 5.52 24.98
N VAL A 165 1.27 6.60 24.43
CA VAL A 165 1.36 6.81 22.97
C VAL A 165 2.09 5.66 22.30
N LYS A 166 3.22 5.22 22.88
CA LYS A 166 3.98 4.06 22.41
C LYS A 166 3.15 2.79 22.40
N ARG A 167 2.37 2.53 23.47
CA ARG A 167 1.49 1.35 23.54
C ARG A 167 0.39 1.39 22.49
N ILE A 168 -0.27 2.54 22.32
CA ILE A 168 -1.35 2.74 21.34
C ILE A 168 -0.83 2.54 19.91
N ILE A 169 0.32 3.11 19.58
CA ILE A 169 0.90 3.00 18.24
C ILE A 169 1.40 1.57 17.97
N LYS A 170 2.05 0.91 18.94
CA LYS A 170 2.56 -0.48 18.81
C LYS A 170 1.49 -1.54 18.53
N LEU A 171 0.23 -1.25 18.82
CA LEU A 171 -0.89 -2.12 18.45
C LEU A 171 -1.04 -2.22 16.92
N ILE A 172 -0.69 -1.16 16.19
CA ILE A 172 -0.93 -1.04 14.75
C ILE A 172 0.37 -0.99 13.95
N TYR A 173 1.46 -0.39 14.47
CA TYR A 173 2.72 -0.25 13.76
C TYR A 173 3.92 -0.42 14.70
N GLU A 174 4.94 -1.17 14.24
CA GLU A 174 6.05 -1.61 15.09
C GLU A 174 7.02 -0.48 15.48
N ASP A 175 7.20 0.51 14.60
CA ASP A 175 8.05 1.69 14.85
C ASP A 175 7.21 2.90 15.30
N ASP A 176 7.07 3.02 16.62
CA ASP A 176 6.27 4.07 17.24
C ASP A 176 6.89 5.48 17.12
N ALA A 177 8.21 5.58 16.94
CA ALA A 177 8.91 6.85 16.89
C ALA A 177 8.57 7.64 15.62
N ILE A 178 8.51 6.95 14.49
CA ILE A 178 8.18 7.55 13.19
C ILE A 178 6.76 8.11 13.19
N ILE A 179 5.78 7.32 13.63
CA ILE A 179 4.37 7.72 13.66
C ILE A 179 4.17 8.90 14.61
N ARG A 180 4.80 8.85 15.78
CA ARG A 180 4.70 9.93 16.77
C ARG A 180 5.23 11.24 16.24
N ARG A 181 6.39 11.21 15.56
CA ARG A 181 6.97 12.38 14.90
C ARG A 181 6.01 12.92 13.84
N TYR A 182 5.47 12.07 12.97
CA TYR A 182 4.52 12.52 11.94
C TYR A 182 3.21 13.04 12.52
N LEU A 183 2.66 12.44 13.57
CA LEU A 183 1.45 12.95 14.22
C LEU A 183 1.67 14.35 14.81
N VAL A 184 2.88 14.67 15.28
CA VAL A 184 3.25 16.01 15.75
C VAL A 184 3.55 16.96 14.59
N ASP A 185 4.37 16.54 13.63
CA ASP A 185 4.78 17.33 12.46
C ASP A 185 3.56 17.74 11.60
N TYR A 186 2.57 16.86 11.46
CA TYR A 186 1.31 17.13 10.75
C TYR A 186 0.22 17.73 11.64
N GLY A 187 0.50 17.99 12.92
CA GLY A 187 -0.41 18.74 13.80
C GLY A 187 -1.58 17.97 14.40
N TYR A 188 -1.65 16.65 14.24
CA TYR A 188 -2.68 15.79 14.84
C TYR A 188 -2.50 15.64 16.37
N LEU A 189 -1.25 15.59 16.84
CA LEU A 189 -0.89 15.57 18.26
C LEU A 189 -0.05 16.81 18.61
N GLY A 190 -0.39 17.46 19.71
CA GLY A 190 0.51 18.39 20.41
C GLY A 190 1.43 17.64 21.35
N ARG A 191 2.61 18.21 21.61
CA ARG A 191 3.58 17.75 22.60
C ARG A 191 3.98 18.95 23.47
N ASN A 192 4.19 18.74 24.76
CA ASN A 192 4.79 19.76 25.62
C ASN A 192 6.30 19.88 25.35
N ASP A 193 6.92 21.01 25.69
CA ASP A 193 8.34 21.33 25.39
C ASP A 193 9.33 20.28 25.97
N ASP A 194 9.03 19.71 27.14
CA ASP A 194 9.79 18.61 27.77
C ASP A 194 9.54 17.23 27.15
N GLY A 195 8.54 17.15 26.28
CA GLY A 195 8.28 15.97 25.50
C GLY A 195 7.62 14.79 26.21
N SER A 196 7.27 14.97 27.47
CA SER A 196 6.71 13.98 28.39
C SER A 196 5.23 13.69 28.18
N LYS A 197 4.49 14.65 27.59
CA LYS A 197 3.04 14.58 27.40
C LYS A 197 2.64 14.90 25.96
N TYR A 198 1.63 14.18 25.48
CA TYR A 198 0.98 14.32 24.18
C TYR A 198 -0.51 14.58 24.37
N TYR A 199 -1.11 15.38 23.49
CA TYR A 199 -2.56 15.64 23.51
C TYR A 199 -3.08 15.80 22.09
N LYS A 200 -4.30 15.35 21.81
CA LYS A 200 -4.91 15.51 20.49
C LYS A 200 -5.33 16.97 20.29
N LYS A 201 -4.85 17.60 19.22
CA LYS A 201 -5.33 18.94 18.81
C LYS A 201 -6.66 18.76 18.10
N CYS A 202 -7.71 19.40 18.61
CA CYS A 202 -9.04 19.37 17.99
C CYS A 202 -9.00 19.90 16.54
N GLU A 203 -9.82 19.30 15.68
CA GLU A 203 -9.82 19.45 14.21
C GLU A 203 -10.04 20.89 13.70
N GLU A 204 -10.49 21.82 14.53
CA GLU A 204 -10.78 23.20 14.09
C GLU A 204 -9.53 24.06 13.82
N VAL A 205 -8.33 23.64 14.25
CA VAL A 205 -7.11 24.47 14.15
C VAL A 205 -6.21 24.13 12.94
N ILE A 206 -6.54 23.08 12.17
CA ILE A 206 -5.67 22.62 11.06
C ILE A 206 -5.76 23.56 9.83
N MET A 207 -6.77 24.43 9.74
CA MET A 207 -6.99 25.25 8.54
C MET A 207 -6.20 26.58 8.47
N ASP A 208 -5.51 27.04 9.51
CA ASP A 208 -5.01 28.44 9.53
C ASP A 208 -3.49 28.65 9.53
N LYS A 209 -2.67 27.61 9.34
CA LYS A 209 -1.20 27.78 9.18
C LYS A 209 -0.57 26.88 8.10
N MET A 210 -1.13 26.91 6.91
CA MET A 210 -0.35 26.63 5.68
C MET A 210 -0.25 27.93 4.88
N SER A 211 0.97 28.45 4.75
CA SER A 211 1.22 29.70 4.04
C SER A 211 0.70 29.60 2.61
N LYS A 212 -0.22 30.51 2.24
CA LYS A 212 -0.78 30.67 0.88
C LYS A 212 0.28 30.58 -0.24
N LYS A 213 1.56 30.86 0.04
CA LYS A 213 2.66 30.82 -0.93
C LYS A 213 3.17 29.41 -1.28
N GLU A 214 3.18 28.47 -0.33
CA GLU A 214 3.73 27.12 -0.56
C GLU A 214 2.72 26.22 -1.28
N ILE A 215 1.43 26.42 -1.01
CA ILE A 215 0.34 25.75 -1.69
C ILE A 215 0.34 26.13 -3.19
N ILE A 216 0.55 27.42 -3.52
CA ILE A 216 0.66 27.91 -4.92
C ILE A 216 1.85 27.30 -5.67
N ASN A 217 2.96 27.02 -4.97
CA ASN A 217 4.16 26.49 -5.62
C ASN A 217 4.06 24.97 -5.89
N ASN A 218 3.40 24.20 -5.01
CA ASN A 218 3.05 22.80 -5.27
C ASN A 218 1.97 22.66 -6.37
N TYR A 219 1.09 23.65 -6.55
CA TYR A 219 0.09 23.65 -7.63
C TYR A 219 0.66 23.82 -9.04
N LYS A 220 1.85 24.41 -9.19
CA LYS A 220 2.46 24.65 -10.51
C LYS A 220 3.20 23.42 -11.08
N GLN A 221 3.39 22.36 -10.30
CA GLN A 221 4.21 21.20 -10.67
C GLN A 221 3.46 19.87 -10.77
N GLN A 222 2.15 19.83 -10.48
CA GLN A 222 1.33 18.66 -10.80
C GLN A 222 0.81 18.80 -12.24
N GLU A 223 0.98 17.75 -13.05
CA GLU A 223 0.26 17.62 -14.31
C GLU A 223 -1.24 17.72 -14.03
N ILE A 224 -1.87 18.78 -14.53
CA ILE A 224 -3.28 19.04 -14.26
C ILE A 224 -4.10 18.03 -15.08
N GLU A 225 -4.55 16.96 -14.44
CA GLU A 225 -5.49 16.02 -15.04
C GLU A 225 -6.83 16.74 -15.25
N MET A 226 -7.30 16.79 -16.50
CA MET A 226 -8.60 17.36 -16.88
C MET A 226 -9.55 16.26 -17.30
N GLY A 227 -10.86 16.47 -17.15
CA GLY A 227 -11.84 15.46 -17.56
C GLY A 227 -13.29 15.87 -17.34
N ILE A 228 -14.19 14.95 -17.69
CA ILE A 228 -15.64 15.11 -17.56
C ILE A 228 -16.09 14.48 -16.25
N ILE A 229 -16.91 15.22 -15.52
CA ILE A 229 -17.49 14.79 -14.24
C ILE A 229 -19.00 14.65 -14.36
N GLN A 230 -19.56 13.68 -13.65
CA GLN A 230 -20.98 13.41 -13.55
C GLN A 230 -21.41 13.41 -12.09
N ILE A 231 -22.53 14.09 -11.83
CA ILE A 231 -23.25 14.08 -10.57
C ILE A 231 -24.60 13.43 -10.86
N TYR A 232 -24.78 12.22 -10.37
CA TYR A 232 -26.01 11.44 -10.58
C TYR A 232 -26.87 11.47 -9.33
N ASN A 233 -28.12 11.90 -9.47
CA ASN A 233 -29.09 11.79 -8.39
C ASN A 233 -29.74 10.40 -8.45
N THR A 234 -29.49 9.62 -7.41
CA THR A 234 -29.96 8.23 -7.27
C THR A 234 -31.47 8.12 -7.02
N VAL A 235 -32.14 9.22 -6.67
CA VAL A 235 -33.56 9.24 -6.31
C VAL A 235 -34.46 9.54 -7.52
N ASN A 236 -34.09 10.52 -8.34
CA ASN A 236 -34.88 10.93 -9.50
C ASN A 236 -34.29 10.47 -10.86
N GLY A 237 -33.07 9.92 -10.84
CA GLY A 237 -32.37 9.42 -12.02
C GLY A 237 -31.79 10.52 -12.93
N TYR A 238 -31.74 11.78 -12.47
CA TYR A 238 -31.17 12.88 -13.25
C TYR A 238 -29.65 13.01 -13.04
N SER A 239 -28.94 13.34 -14.11
CA SER A 239 -27.49 13.60 -14.11
C SER A 239 -27.17 15.05 -14.42
N PHE A 240 -26.18 15.60 -13.72
CA PHE A 240 -25.51 16.84 -14.10
C PHE A 240 -24.11 16.49 -14.57
N VAL A 241 -23.71 16.99 -15.73
CA VAL A 241 -22.42 16.67 -16.34
C VAL A 241 -21.75 17.99 -16.70
N ASP A 242 -20.48 18.13 -16.33
CA ASP A 242 -19.72 19.36 -16.57
C ASP A 242 -18.25 19.04 -16.87
N ILE A 243 -17.56 19.99 -17.49
CA ILE A 243 -16.12 19.92 -17.73
C ILE A 243 -15.36 20.36 -16.48
N CYS A 244 -14.32 19.62 -16.13
CA CYS A 244 -13.43 19.98 -15.04
C CYS A 244 -12.00 20.11 -15.55
N THR A 245 -11.49 21.34 -15.54
CA THR A 245 -10.10 21.65 -15.89
C THR A 245 -9.12 21.30 -14.78
N ASN A 246 -9.58 20.76 -13.64
CA ASN A 246 -8.73 20.27 -12.57
C ASN A 246 -9.41 19.16 -11.75
N LEU A 247 -9.01 17.91 -11.98
CA LEU A 247 -9.53 16.73 -11.27
C LEU A 247 -8.92 16.55 -9.85
N TYR A 248 -8.20 17.54 -9.32
CA TYR A 248 -7.84 17.56 -7.91
C TYR A 248 -9.04 18.03 -7.07
N LYS A 249 -9.72 17.08 -6.42
CA LYS A 249 -10.94 17.29 -5.61
C LYS A 249 -12.07 18.02 -6.36
N PRO A 250 -12.50 17.52 -7.54
CA PRO A 250 -13.43 18.23 -8.43
C PRO A 250 -14.79 18.46 -7.76
N PHE A 251 -15.17 17.55 -6.85
CA PHE A 251 -16.47 17.56 -6.19
C PHE A 251 -16.53 18.47 -4.97
N GLU A 252 -15.40 18.86 -4.36
CA GLU A 252 -15.41 19.77 -3.20
C GLU A 252 -15.81 21.19 -3.62
N SER A 253 -15.32 21.65 -4.78
CA SER A 253 -15.71 22.93 -5.37
C SER A 253 -17.21 22.97 -5.73
N ILE A 254 -17.74 21.88 -6.28
CA ILE A 254 -19.13 21.82 -6.72
C ILE A 254 -20.09 21.68 -5.53
N LYS A 255 -19.74 20.86 -4.53
CA LYS A 255 -20.46 20.80 -3.25
C LYS A 255 -20.49 22.16 -2.57
N PHE A 256 -19.37 22.90 -2.60
CA PHE A 256 -19.32 24.26 -2.08
C PHE A 256 -20.25 25.22 -2.85
N GLN A 257 -20.29 25.15 -4.18
CA GLN A 257 -21.22 25.95 -5.00
C GLN A 257 -22.69 25.59 -4.77
N LEU A 258 -23.01 24.30 -4.61
CA LEU A 258 -24.35 23.80 -4.31
C LEU A 258 -24.81 24.25 -2.91
N ASN A 259 -23.94 24.17 -1.91
CA ASN A 259 -24.21 24.61 -0.54
C ASN A 259 -24.35 26.14 -0.44
N LEU A 260 -23.65 26.90 -1.28
CA LEU A 260 -23.81 28.35 -1.42
C LEU A 260 -25.02 28.74 -2.30
N GLY A 261 -25.71 27.77 -2.89
CA GLY A 261 -26.86 28.00 -3.76
C GLY A 261 -26.55 28.76 -5.05
N ARG A 262 -25.28 28.77 -5.49
CA ARG A 262 -24.79 29.41 -6.73
C ARG A 262 -24.57 28.35 -7.80
N THR A 263 -25.66 27.76 -8.28
CA THR A 263 -25.64 26.72 -9.33
C THR A 263 -26.38 27.21 -10.56
N LYS A 264 -25.90 26.86 -11.75
CA LYS A 264 -26.51 27.28 -13.03
C LYS A 264 -27.88 26.63 -13.30
N SER A 265 -28.09 25.39 -12.85
CA SER A 265 -29.40 24.72 -12.98
C SER A 265 -30.24 24.88 -11.72
N LYS A 266 -31.43 25.48 -11.88
CA LYS A 266 -32.39 25.72 -10.80
C LYS A 266 -32.93 24.40 -10.21
N LYS A 267 -33.13 23.38 -11.06
CA LYS A 267 -33.64 22.07 -10.65
C LYS A 267 -32.65 21.28 -9.81
N LEU A 268 -31.36 21.31 -10.18
CA LEU A 268 -30.30 20.65 -9.40
C LEU A 268 -30.20 21.22 -7.99
N LYS A 269 -30.40 22.54 -7.84
CA LYS A 269 -30.40 23.21 -6.53
C LYS A 269 -31.60 22.80 -5.67
N GLU A 270 -32.78 22.72 -6.27
CA GLU A 270 -34.01 22.29 -5.59
C GLU A 270 -33.89 20.84 -5.11
N ASP A 271 -33.39 19.95 -5.96
CA ASP A 271 -33.18 18.54 -5.61
C ASP A 271 -32.05 18.35 -4.59
N TRP A 272 -30.98 19.16 -4.64
CA TRP A 272 -29.91 19.13 -3.66
C TRP A 272 -30.41 19.53 -2.26
N ALA A 273 -31.25 20.56 -2.18
CA ALA A 273 -31.86 21.00 -0.93
C ALA A 273 -32.90 20.00 -0.39
N ALA A 274 -33.60 19.28 -1.29
CA ALA A 274 -34.66 18.33 -0.91
C ALA A 274 -34.13 16.96 -0.47
N TYR A 275 -33.14 16.39 -1.20
CA TYR A 275 -32.67 15.03 -0.97
C TYR A 275 -31.34 14.95 -0.22
N GLY A 276 -30.59 16.06 -0.14
CA GLY A 276 -29.31 16.13 0.55
C GLY A 276 -28.17 15.38 -0.15
N GLU A 277 -26.94 15.62 0.31
CA GLU A 277 -25.71 15.13 -0.34
C GLU A 277 -25.66 13.60 -0.52
N SER A 278 -26.23 12.83 0.42
CA SER A 278 -26.24 11.36 0.38
C SER A 278 -27.05 10.77 -0.78
N ALA A 279 -27.92 11.56 -1.44
CA ALA A 279 -28.69 11.13 -2.59
C ALA A 279 -27.94 11.28 -3.93
N PHE A 280 -26.76 11.91 -3.93
CA PHE A 280 -26.00 12.20 -5.13
C PHE A 280 -24.70 11.41 -5.18
N GLU A 281 -24.48 10.74 -6.31
CA GLU A 281 -23.27 10.01 -6.61
C GLU A 281 -22.37 10.84 -7.52
N PHE A 282 -21.09 10.94 -7.15
CA PHE A 282 -20.09 11.76 -7.83
C PHE A 282 -19.09 10.86 -8.56
N LYS A 283 -19.01 10.98 -9.88
CA LYS A 283 -18.16 10.13 -10.74
C LYS A 283 -17.35 10.96 -11.72
N VAL A 284 -16.09 10.59 -11.91
CA VAL A 284 -15.29 11.05 -13.05
C VAL A 284 -15.56 10.07 -14.18
N VAL A 285 -16.11 10.54 -15.28
CA VAL A 285 -16.57 9.65 -16.34
C VAL A 285 -15.50 9.44 -17.39
N GLU A 286 -14.77 10.50 -17.74
CA GLU A 286 -13.76 10.44 -18.78
C GLU A 286 -12.62 11.40 -18.46
N LYS A 287 -11.38 10.98 -18.72
CA LYS A 287 -10.18 11.78 -18.50
C LYS A 287 -9.60 12.17 -19.86
N LEU A 288 -9.22 13.44 -20.00
CA LEU A 288 -8.49 13.92 -21.17
C LEU A 288 -7.02 13.50 -21.02
N GLU A 289 -6.51 12.75 -22.00
CA GLU A 289 -5.08 12.40 -22.05
C GLU A 289 -4.23 13.65 -22.29
N SER A 290 -3.09 13.74 -21.60
CA SER A 290 -2.21 14.91 -21.64
C SER A 290 -1.46 15.00 -22.97
N ASN A 291 -1.91 15.87 -23.88
CA ASN A 291 -1.11 16.28 -25.02
C ASN A 291 -0.05 17.30 -24.57
N GLU A 292 1.21 16.86 -24.49
CA GLU A 292 2.36 17.73 -24.21
C GLU A 292 2.49 18.79 -25.33
N GLY A 293 2.13 20.05 -25.03
CA GLY A 293 2.29 21.19 -25.94
C GLY A 293 1.03 21.99 -26.27
N ALA A 294 -0.16 21.52 -25.89
CA ALA A 294 -1.42 22.26 -26.10
C ALA A 294 -1.56 23.44 -25.12
N THR A 295 -2.03 24.58 -25.62
CA THR A 295 -2.37 25.77 -24.81
C THR A 295 -3.62 25.51 -23.96
N ASP A 296 -3.77 26.24 -22.84
CA ASP A 296 -4.94 26.09 -21.95
C ASP A 296 -6.29 26.33 -22.66
N LYS A 297 -6.30 27.10 -23.75
CA LYS A 297 -7.50 27.31 -24.57
C LYS A 297 -7.86 26.10 -25.42
N GLU A 298 -6.87 25.45 -26.03
CA GLU A 298 -7.06 24.24 -26.84
C GLU A 298 -7.56 23.09 -25.96
N LYS A 299 -6.98 22.92 -24.76
CA LYS A 299 -7.44 21.90 -23.81
C LYS A 299 -8.89 22.09 -23.35
N VAL A 300 -9.34 23.34 -23.18
CA VAL A 300 -10.74 23.62 -22.82
C VAL A 300 -11.69 23.35 -23.99
N GLU A 301 -11.24 23.56 -25.23
CA GLU A 301 -12.04 23.24 -26.41
C GLU A 301 -12.13 21.71 -26.61
N ASP A 302 -11.01 21.00 -26.49
CA ASP A 302 -10.98 19.53 -26.51
C ASP A 302 -11.91 18.91 -25.45
N LEU A 303 -11.97 19.50 -24.24
CA LEU A 303 -12.90 19.06 -23.20
C LEU A 303 -14.37 19.28 -23.56
N LYS A 304 -14.71 20.36 -24.27
CA LYS A 304 -16.09 20.61 -24.73
C LYS A 304 -16.46 19.65 -25.85
N GLU A 305 -15.54 19.35 -26.75
CA GLU A 305 -15.74 18.36 -27.81
C GLU A 305 -15.95 16.97 -27.21
N LEU A 306 -15.10 16.56 -26.25
CA LEU A 306 -15.28 15.31 -25.51
C LEU A 306 -16.60 15.28 -24.75
N LEU A 307 -17.00 16.37 -24.09
CA LEU A 307 -18.28 16.44 -23.39
C LEU A 307 -19.45 16.26 -24.35
N SER A 308 -19.39 16.88 -25.52
CA SER A 308 -20.44 16.79 -26.54
C SER A 308 -20.55 15.38 -27.10
N LEU A 309 -19.41 14.76 -27.46
CA LEU A 309 -19.32 13.37 -27.90
C LEU A 309 -19.83 12.39 -26.84
N TRP A 310 -19.49 12.63 -25.57
CA TRP A 310 -19.93 11.79 -24.47
C TRP A 310 -21.45 11.87 -24.28
N ILE A 311 -22.03 13.08 -24.30
CA ILE A 311 -23.48 13.27 -24.20
C ILE A 311 -24.21 12.58 -25.37
N GLU A 312 -23.69 12.70 -26.59
CA GLU A 312 -24.26 12.04 -27.78
C GLU A 312 -24.19 10.50 -27.70
N ASN A 313 -23.08 9.96 -27.18
CA ASN A 313 -22.88 8.51 -27.05
C ASN A 313 -23.75 7.85 -25.95
N GLN A 314 -24.21 8.61 -24.96
CA GLN A 314 -25.10 8.09 -23.90
C GLN A 314 -26.59 7.96 -24.33
N GLY A 315 -26.96 8.53 -25.49
CA GLY A 315 -28.30 8.40 -26.09
C GLY A 315 -29.49 8.93 -25.24
N ASP A 316 -30.71 8.54 -25.60
CA ASP A 316 -31.99 8.96 -24.98
C ASP A 316 -32.19 8.51 -23.51
N ASN A 317 -31.24 7.77 -22.93
CA ASN A 317 -31.32 7.27 -21.55
C ASN A 317 -30.76 8.24 -20.51
N LEU A 318 -30.10 9.33 -20.91
CA LEU A 318 -29.48 10.28 -19.99
C LEU A 318 -30.42 11.45 -19.67
N LYS A 319 -31.08 11.42 -18.51
CA LYS A 319 -31.90 12.55 -18.03
C LYS A 319 -31.00 13.65 -17.47
N LEU A 320 -30.65 14.64 -18.31
CA LEU A 320 -29.82 15.76 -17.87
C LEU A 320 -30.63 16.85 -17.14
N TYR A 321 -30.05 17.41 -16.09
CA TYR A 321 -30.53 18.67 -15.53
C TYR A 321 -30.33 19.78 -16.57
N LYS A 322 -31.43 20.31 -17.12
CA LYS A 322 -31.41 21.49 -18.01
C LYS A 322 -31.17 22.78 -17.26
#